data_AF-A0A5Z4I0D8-F1
#
_entry.id   AF-A0A5Z4I0D8-F1
#
_cell.length_a   1.000
_cell.length_b   1.000
_cell.length_c   1.000
_cell.angle_alpha   90.00
_cell.angle_beta   90.00
_cell.angle_gamma   90.00
#
_symmetry.space_group_name_H-M   'P 1'
#
loop_
_entity.id
_entity.type
_entity.pdbx_description
1 polymer ?
#
loop_
_entity_poly.entity_id
_entity_poly.type
_entity_poly.pdbx_seq_one_letter_code
_entity_poly.pdbx_strand_id
1 'polypeptide(L)' 'MLRAVKYRIYPNKAQQELILKHFGCARFVYNHF' A
#
# COMPACT_ATOMS: atom_id res chain seq x y z
N MET A 1 -11.48 -2.54 -17.59
CA MET A 1 -11.10 -3.85 -17.02
C MET A 1 -9.95 -3.62 -16.04
N LEU A 2 -10.19 -3.68 -14.73
CA LEU A 2 -9.11 -3.55 -13.74
C LEU A 2 -8.39 -4.90 -13.65
N ARG A 3 -7.18 -4.98 -14.19
CA ARG A 3 -6.31 -6.15 -14.01
C ARG A 3 -5.63 -6.03 -12.66
N ALA A 4 -6.08 -6.83 -11.69
CA ALA A 4 -5.35 -7.00 -10.45
C ALA A 4 -4.10 -7.84 -10.75
N VAL A 5 -2.93 -7.19 -10.72
CA VAL A 5 -1.67 -7.89 -10.90
C VAL A 5 -1.09 -8.24 -9.54
N LYS A 6 -0.86 -9.53 -9.32
CA LYS A 6 -0.35 -10.04 -8.03
C LYS A 6 1.18 -10.07 -8.07
N TYR A 7 1.81 -9.04 -7.53
CA TYR A 7 3.26 -8.97 -7.37
C TYR A 7 3.68 -9.34 -5.94
N ARG A 8 4.80 -10.05 -5.80
CA ARG A 8 5.48 -10.24 -4.50
C ARG A 8 6.52 -9.14 -4.36
N ILE A 9 6.37 -8.30 -3.34
CA ILE A 9 7.32 -7.22 -3.03
C ILE A 9 8.07 -7.63 -1.76
N TYR A 10 9.41 -7.53 -1.78
CA TYR A 10 10.28 -7.78 -0.63
C TYR A 10 10.98 -6.47 -0.22
N PRO A 11 10.28 -5.58 0.50
CA PRO A 11 10.80 -4.26 0.83
C PRO A 11 11.85 -4.33 1.94
N ASN A 12 12.88 -3.48 1.84
CA ASN A 12 13.80 -3.23 2.94
C ASN A 12 13.16 -2.36 4.04
N LYS A 13 13.84 -2.18 5.18
CA LYS A 13 13.29 -1.47 6.34
C LYS A 13 12.79 -0.05 6.00
N ALA A 14 13.53 0.71 5.20
CA ALA A 14 13.14 2.07 4.80
C ALA A 14 11.91 2.06 3.88
N GLN A 15 11.85 1.12 2.95
CA GLN A 15 10.71 0.96 2.03
C GLN A 15 9.44 0.54 2.79
N GLN A 16 9.55 -0.30 3.82
CA GLN A 16 8.40 -0.68 4.66
C GLN A 16 7.79 0.56 5.34
N GLU A 17 8.64 1.43 5.89
CA GLU A 17 8.18 2.67 6.53
C GLU A 17 7.44 3.59 5.54
N LEU A 18 7.97 3.76 4.33
CA LEU A 18 7.34 4.56 3.28
C LEU A 18 6.00 3.95 2.82
N ILE A 19 5.95 2.64 2.62
CA ILE A 19 4.72 1.92 2.26
C ILE A 19 3.65 2.13 3.33
N LEU A 20 4.01 2.01 4.61
CA LEU A 20 3.09 2.22 5.72
C LEU A 20 2.58 3.66 5.79
N LYS A 21 3.44 4.67 5.55
CA LYS A 21 3.03 6.08 5.50
C LYS A 21 2.05 6.34 4.35
N HIS A 22 2.36 5.86 3.15
CA HIS A 22 1.52 6.09 1.97
C HIS A 22 0.19 5.34 2.03
N PHE A 23 0.21 4.03 2.26
CA PHE A 23 -1.02 3.25 2.31
C PHE A 23 -1.80 3.45 3.62
N GLY A 24 -1.13 3.80 4.73
CA GLY A 24 -1.79 4.11 6.00
C GLY A 24 -2.71 5.33 5.89
N CYS A 25 -2.22 6.43 5.27
CA CYS A 25 -3.03 7.62 5.01
C CYS A 25 -4.19 7.33 4.06
N ALA A 26 -3.97 6.52 3.02
CA ALA A 26 -5.00 6.16 2.06
C ALA A 26 -6.08 5.24 2.67
N ARG A 27 -5.71 4.33 3.57
CA ARG A 27 -6.62 3.35 4.18
C ARG A 27 -7.73 4.00 4.99
N PHE A 28 -7.45 5.11 5.68
CA PHE A 28 -8.47 5.84 6.42
C PHE A 28 -9.57 6.39 5.49
N VAL A 29 -9.19 6.91 4.33
CA VAL A 29 -10.13 7.49 3.36
C VAL A 29 -10.94 6.39 2.68
N TYR A 30 -10.30 5.35 2.14
CA TYR A 30 -11.00 4.30 1.38
C TYR A 30 -11.79 3.29 2.23
N ASN A 31 -11.58 3.23 3.54
CA ASN A 31 -12.41 2.39 4.43
C ASN A 31 -13.60 3.16 5.02
N HIS A 32 -13.60 4.49 4.96
CA HIS A 32 -14.66 5.32 5.55
C HIS A 32 -15.75 5.70 4.54
N PHE A 33 -15.41 5.73 3.25
CA PHE A 33 -16.33 5.95 2.13
C PHE A 33 -16.44 4.68 1.29
#